data_AF-A0A8I1RD70-F1
#
_entry.id   AF-A0A8I1RD70-F1
#
_cell.length_a   1.000
_cell.length_b   1.000
_cell.length_c   1.000
_cell.angle_alpha   90.00
_cell.angle_beta   90.00
_cell.angle_gamma   90.00
#
_symmetry.space_group_name_H-M   'P 1'
#
loop_
_entity.id
_entity.type
_entity.pdbx_description
1 polymer ?
#
loop_
_entity_poly.entity_id
_entity_poly.type
_entity_poly.pdbx_seq_one_letter_code
_entity_poly.pdbx_strand_id
1 'polypeptide(L)' 'MADPVDDETARRRWSVIQAVRFAGVALVLVGILIRYAVIPAPLAVGVALIVVGLVGTFFMPVMLARKWRTPPS' A
#
# COMPACT_ATOMS: atom_id res chain seq x y z
N MET A 1 16.02 -26.86 -10.48
CA MET A 1 15.23 -26.87 -9.23
C MET A 1 15.31 -25.46 -8.67
N ALA A 2 14.19 -24.77 -8.48
CA ALA A 2 14.22 -23.49 -7.77
C ALA A 2 14.67 -23.75 -6.34
N ASP A 3 15.63 -22.97 -5.84
CA ASP A 3 16.13 -23.13 -4.48
C ASP A 3 15.02 -22.73 -3.50
N PRO A 4 14.66 -23.53 -2.48
CA PRO A 4 13.57 -23.21 -1.55
C PRO A 4 13.66 -21.80 -0.92
N VAL A 5 14.86 -21.23 -0.86
CA VAL A 5 15.14 -19.86 -0.38
C VAL A 5 14.58 -18.77 -1.30
N ASP A 6 14.55 -18.99 -2.62
CA ASP A 6 14.03 -18.02 -3.61
C ASP A 6 12.51 -17.92 -3.53
N ASP A 7 11.84 -19.06 -3.36
CA ASP A 7 10.39 -19.16 -3.21
C ASP A 7 9.88 -18.45 -1.95
N GLU A 8 10.58 -18.63 -0.82
CA GLU A 8 10.28 -17.95 0.46
C GLU A 8 10.39 -16.42 0.31
N THR A 9 11.44 -15.97 -0.38
CA THR A 9 11.72 -14.55 -0.62
C THR A 9 10.68 -13.93 -1.55
N ALA A 10 10.30 -14.63 -2.62
CA ALA A 10 9.26 -14.19 -3.55
C ALA A 10 7.90 -14.05 -2.85
N ARG A 11 7.53 -15.04 -2.02
CA ARG A 11 6.30 -14.99 -1.21
C ARG A 11 6.29 -13.80 -0.25
N ARG A 12 7.39 -13.56 0.48
CA ARG A 12 7.50 -12.40 1.40
C ARG A 12 7.32 -11.07 0.67
N ARG A 13 8.00 -10.89 -0.47
CA ARG A 13 7.88 -9.67 -1.29
C ARG A 13 6.43 -9.45 -1.73
N TRP A 14 5.80 -10.49 -2.28
CA TRP A 14 4.40 -10.40 -2.68
C TRP A 14 3.48 -10.02 -1.52
N SER A 15 3.64 -10.66 -0.36
CA SER A 15 2.83 -10.37 0.83
C SER A 15 2.97 -8.93 1.30
N VAL A 16 4.18 -8.36 1.29
CA VAL A 16 4.40 -6.97 1.65
C VAL A 16 3.76 -6.00 0.64
N ILE A 17 3.85 -6.28 -0.66
CA ILE A 17 3.16 -5.48 -1.68
C ILE A 17 1.65 -5.48 -1.45
N GLN A 18 1.05 -6.64 -1.15
CA GLN A 18 -0.38 -6.70 -0.87
C GLN A 18 -0.72 -5.97 0.43
N ALA A 19 0.05 -6.15 1.51
CA ALA A 19 -0.16 -5.45 2.77
C ALA A 19 -0.16 -3.93 2.59
N VAL A 20 0.76 -3.39 1.80
CA VAL A 20 0.82 -1.95 1.47
C VAL A 20 -0.44 -1.50 0.73
N ARG A 21 -0.93 -2.29 -0.22
CA ARG A 21 -2.17 -1.97 -0.94
C ARG A 21 -3.37 -1.95 -0.01
N PHE A 22 -3.51 -2.97 0.86
CA PHE A 22 -4.60 -3.01 1.83
C PHE A 22 -4.53 -1.87 2.83
N ALA A 23 -3.33 -1.51 3.32
CA ALA A 23 -3.14 -0.35 4.18
C ALA A 23 -3.56 0.95 3.49
N GLY A 24 -3.19 1.14 2.22
CA GLY A 24 -3.60 2.31 1.43
C GLY A 24 -5.12 2.38 1.23
N VAL A 25 -5.77 1.25 0.91
CA VAL A 25 -7.24 1.18 0.80
C VAL A 25 -7.91 1.50 2.14
N ALA A 26 -7.37 0.98 3.25
CA ALA A 26 -7.87 1.30 4.58
C ALA A 26 -7.80 2.80 4.88
N LEU A 27 -6.70 3.48 4.52
CA LEU A 27 -6.59 4.94 4.67
C LEU A 27 -7.63 5.70 3.83
N VAL A 28 -7.88 5.25 2.60
CA VAL A 28 -8.95 5.83 1.75
C VAL A 28 -10.31 5.67 2.42
N LEU A 29 -10.63 4.48 2.92
CA LEU A 29 -11.89 4.22 3.62
C LEU A 29 -12.02 5.12 4.85
N VAL A 30 -10.99 5.22 5.70
CA VAL A 30 -11.02 6.11 6.87
C VAL A 30 -11.26 7.56 6.47
N GLY A 31 -10.59 8.05 5.42
CA GLY A 31 -10.80 9.41 4.94
C GLY A 31 -12.21 9.64 4.38
N ILE A 32 -12.82 8.63 3.74
CA ILE A 32 -14.23 8.65 3.32
C ILE A 32 -15.16 8.72 4.55
N LEU A 33 -14.92 7.92 5.59
CA LEU A 33 -15.71 7.97 6.82
C LEU A 33 -15.66 9.35 7.48
N ILE A 34 -14.50 10.00 7.48
CA ILE A 34 -14.35 11.39 7.96
C ILE A 34 -15.13 12.36 7.08
N ARG A 35 -15.07 12.19 5.74
CA ARG A 35 -15.79 13.05 4.79
C ARG A 35 -17.30 13.02 5.00
N TYR A 36 -17.85 11.87 5.37
CA TYR A 36 -19.27 11.67 5.69
C TYR A 36 -19.61 11.91 7.17
N ALA A 37 -18.69 12.46 7.96
CA ALA A 37 -18.86 12.77 9.38
C ALA A 37 -19.22 11.55 10.26
N VAL A 38 -18.90 10.33 9.81
CA VAL A 38 -19.00 9.11 10.63
C VAL A 38 -17.93 9.14 11.72
N ILE A 39 -16.75 9.67 11.40
CA ILE A 39 -15.68 9.96 12.34
C ILE A 39 -15.58 11.49 12.51
N PRO A 40 -15.71 12.03 13.73
CA PRO A 40 -15.60 13.46 13.96
C PRO A 40 -14.14 13.90 13.83
N ALA A 41 -13.77 14.38 12.64
CA ALA A 41 -12.46 14.95 12.35
C ALA A 41 -12.58 16.06 11.28
N PRO A 42 -11.59 16.96 11.17
CA PRO A 42 -11.62 18.01 10.15
C PRO A 42 -11.66 17.43 8.74
N LEU A 43 -12.47 18.02 7.85
CA LEU A 43 -12.58 17.59 6.45
C LEU A 43 -11.23 17.56 5.73
N ALA A 44 -10.33 18.49 6.06
CA ALA A 44 -8.97 18.54 5.52
C ALA A 44 -8.19 17.25 5.81
N VAL A 45 -8.34 16.68 7.01
CA VAL A 45 -7.71 15.40 7.40
C VAL A 45 -8.29 14.25 6.60
N GLY A 46 -9.62 14.20 6.43
CA GLY A 46 -10.27 13.17 5.63
C GLY A 46 -9.80 13.18 4.17
N VAL A 47 -9.73 14.36 3.55
CA VAL A 47 -9.23 14.52 2.18
C VAL A 47 -7.75 14.14 2.09
N ALA A 48 -6.91 14.57 3.04
CA ALA A 48 -5.50 14.21 3.08
C ALA A 48 -5.31 12.69 3.16
N LEU A 49 -6.08 11.99 3.99
CA LEU A 49 -6.04 10.53 4.12
C LEU A 49 -6.45 9.81 2.84
N ILE A 50 -7.47 10.31 2.13
CA ILE A 50 -7.86 9.77 0.82
C ILE A 50 -6.72 9.92 -0.19
N VAL A 51 -6.13 11.11 -0.30
CA VAL A 51 -5.03 11.36 -1.25
C VAL A 51 -3.82 10.49 -0.91
N VAL A 52 -3.40 10.45 0.35
CA VAL A 52 -2.27 9.62 0.81
C VAL A 52 -2.56 8.14 0.60
N GLY A 53 -3.77 7.69 0.92
CA GLY A 53 -4.19 6.30 0.71
C GLY A 53 -4.18 5.89 -0.75
N LEU A 54 -4.66 6.75 -1.66
CA LEU A 54 -4.59 6.52 -3.10
C LEU A 54 -3.14 6.48 -3.59
N VAL A 55 -2.32 7.46 -3.22
CA VAL A 55 -0.90 7.50 -3.60
C VAL A 55 -0.18 6.25 -3.08
N GLY A 56 -0.39 5.87 -1.82
CA GLY A 56 0.17 4.66 -1.23
C GLY A 56 -0.29 3.38 -1.92
N THR A 57 -1.56 3.28 -2.29
CA THR A 57 -2.13 2.08 -2.93
C THR A 57 -1.61 1.88 -4.35
N PHE A 58 -1.38 2.95 -5.10
CA PHE A 58 -1.01 2.87 -6.52
C PHE A 58 0.50 3.02 -6.76
N PHE A 59 1.16 3.97 -6.09
CA PHE A 59 2.56 4.29 -6.37
C PHE A 59 3.54 3.48 -5.50
N MET A 60 3.24 3.29 -4.21
CA MET A 60 4.12 2.57 -3.30
C MET A 60 4.39 1.11 -3.71
N PRO A 61 3.40 0.29 -4.14
CA PRO A 61 3.69 -1.07 -4.60
C PRO A 61 4.49 -1.10 -5.90
N VAL A 62 4.32 -0.12 -6.80
CA VAL A 62 5.10 -0.01 -8.04
C VAL A 62 6.56 0.31 -7.72
N MET A 63 6.81 1.22 -6.76
CA MET A 63 8.16 1.51 -6.28
C MET A 63 8.80 0.30 -5.60
N LEU A 64 8.04 -0.42 -4.76
CA LEU A 64 8.53 -1.62 -4.07
C LEU A 64 8.83 -2.76 -5.05
N ALA A 65 7.93 -2.99 -6.01
CA ALA A 65 8.13 -3.96 -7.07
C ALA A 65 9.34 -3.60 -7.95
N ARG A 66 9.53 -2.32 -8.29
CA ARG A 66 10.70 -1.86 -9.06
C ARG A 66 11.99 -2.03 -8.26
N LYS A 67 11.99 -1.72 -6.96
CA LYS A 67 13.14 -1.89 -6.06
C LYS A 67 13.56 -3.37 -5.97
N TRP A 68 12.60 -4.29 -5.90
CA TRP A 68 12.87 -5.73 -5.82
C TRP A 68 13.02 -6.43 -7.16
N ARG A 69 12.66 -5.75 -8.26
CA ARG A 69 13.02 -6.13 -9.63
C ARG A 69 14.48 -5.84 -9.99
N THR A 70 15.30 -5.38 -9.03
CA THR A 70 16.73 -5.19 -9.24
C THR A 70 17.44 -6.54 -9.02
N PRO A 71 17.64 -7.33 -10.09
CA PRO A 71 18.96 -7.91 -10.34
C PRO A 71 19.48 -7.41 -11.70
N PRO A 72 20.42 -6.46 -11.69
CA PRO A 72 21.29 -6.23 -12.84
C PRO A 72 22.76 -6.16 -12.40
N SER A 73 23.44 -7.30 -12.47
CA SER A 73 24.82 -7.50 -12.96
C SER A 73 25.28 -8.90 -12.57
#